data_AF-Q6Y9Y7-F1
#
_entry.id   AF-Q6Y9Y7-F1
#
_cell.length_a   1.000
_cell.length_b   1.000
_cell.length_c   1.000
_cell.angle_alpha   90.00
_cell.angle_beta   90.00
_cell.angle_gamma   90.00
#
_symmetry.space_group_name_H-M   'P 1'
#
loop_
_entity.id
_entity.type
_entity.pdbx_description
1 polymer ?
#
loop_
_entity_poly.entity_id
_entity_poly.type
_entity_poly.pdbx_seq_one_letter_code
_entity_poly.pdbx_strand_id
1 'polypeptide(L)'
;INTSQGPRDRRIRLSIGIARKFFDLQELLGFNKPSKTLDWLLSKSEEAIKELVLKSNAANSLSSTPSEGEEVLSHENSLGPAADLKGKSRAGNKYCRDSVNLMKESRAKARAR
;
A
#
# COMPACT_ATOMS: atom_id res chain seq x y z
N ILE A 1 10.91 0.06 -11.66
CA ILE A 1 11.63 -1.13 -12.14
C ILE A 1 10.92 -1.65 -13.37
N ASN A 2 11.65 -2.19 -14.34
CA ASN A 2 11.04 -2.90 -15.46
C ASN A 2 10.97 -4.38 -15.08
N THR A 3 9.81 -5.00 -15.22
CA THR A 3 9.59 -6.42 -14.96
C THR A 3 9.05 -7.08 -16.24
N SER A 4 9.02 -8.41 -16.32
CA SER A 4 8.33 -9.12 -17.40
C SER A 4 6.83 -8.81 -17.47
N GLN A 5 6.26 -8.30 -16.38
CA GLN A 5 4.88 -7.81 -16.25
C GLN A 5 4.77 -6.27 -16.47
N GLY A 6 5.79 -5.65 -17.09
CA GLY A 6 5.84 -4.21 -17.39
C GLY A 6 6.49 -3.34 -16.30
N PRO A 7 6.43 -1.99 -16.45
CA PRO A 7 6.99 -1.05 -15.50
C PRO A 7 6.22 -1.00 -14.16
N ARG A 8 6.93 -1.05 -13.04
CA ARG A 8 6.41 -0.90 -11.67
C ARG A 8 7.09 0.27 -10.95
N ASP A 9 6.41 0.90 -9.99
CA ASP A 9 7.07 1.79 -9.02
C ASP A 9 8.11 1.00 -8.19
N ARG A 10 9.14 1.70 -7.71
CA ARG A 10 10.19 1.19 -6.80
C ARG A 10 9.87 1.45 -5.32
N ARG A 11 8.89 2.32 -5.05
CA ARG A 11 8.53 2.77 -3.71
C ARG A 11 7.48 1.83 -3.09
N ILE A 12 7.71 1.42 -1.86
CA ILE A 12 6.73 0.69 -1.06
C ILE A 12 6.02 1.70 -0.15
N ARG A 13 4.70 1.72 -0.18
CA ARG A 13 3.87 2.54 0.72
C ARG A 13 3.34 1.65 1.84
N LEU A 14 3.85 1.84 3.05
CA LEU A 14 3.43 1.11 4.23
C LEU A 14 2.24 1.81 4.90
N SER A 15 1.37 1.05 5.57
CA SER A 15 0.38 1.63 6.51
C SER A 15 1.09 2.17 7.75
N ILE A 16 0.46 3.10 8.47
CA ILE A 16 1.08 3.76 9.65
C ILE A 16 1.54 2.74 10.72
N GLY A 17 0.75 1.70 10.97
CA GLY A 17 1.09 0.66 11.96
C GLY A 17 2.25 -0.25 11.53
N ILE A 18 2.37 -0.53 10.22
CA ILE A 18 3.49 -1.32 9.67
C ILE A 18 4.75 -0.45 9.58
N ALA A 19 4.61 0.81 9.18
CA ALA A 19 5.72 1.75 9.08
C ALA A 19 6.47 1.90 10.41
N ARG A 20 5.75 2.03 11.54
CA ARG A 20 6.36 2.08 12.88
C ARG A 20 7.26 0.86 13.12
N LYS A 21 6.67 -0.35 13.11
CA LYS A 21 7.40 -1.62 13.32
C LYS A 21 8.59 -1.79 12.37
N PHE A 22 8.47 -1.32 11.13
CA PHE A 22 9.53 -1.39 10.12
C PHE A 22 10.70 -0.45 10.43
N PHE A 23 10.44 0.78 10.88
CA PHE A 23 11.50 1.72 11.26
C PHE A 23 12.13 1.36 12.61
N ASP A 24 11.34 0.91 13.58
CA ASP A 24 11.85 0.37 14.85
C ASP A 24 12.86 -0.78 14.59
N LEU A 25 12.54 -1.69 13.65
CA LEU A 25 13.44 -2.75 13.21
C LEU A 25 14.68 -2.23 12.45
N GLN A 26 14.52 -1.19 11.62
CA GLN A 26 15.65 -0.58 10.91
C GLN A 26 16.67 0.04 11.89
N GLU A 27 16.18 0.71 12.94
CA GLU A 27 17.00 1.28 14.01
C GLU A 27 17.70 0.17 14.82
N LEU A 28 16.97 -0.87 15.20
CA LEU A 28 17.51 -2.03 15.93
C LEU A 28 18.62 -2.76 15.16
N LEU A 29 18.51 -2.85 13.83
CA LEU A 29 19.53 -3.44 12.95
C LEU A 29 20.66 -2.46 12.58
N GLY A 30 20.57 -1.19 12.97
CA GLY A 30 21.56 -0.15 12.65
C GLY A 30 21.65 0.18 11.15
N PHE A 31 20.61 -0.09 10.36
CA PHE A 31 20.66 0.07 8.91
C PHE A 31 20.32 1.49 8.45
N ASN A 32 21.28 2.13 7.76
CA ASN A 32 21.07 3.46 7.16
C ASN A 32 20.13 3.47 5.93
N LYS A 33 19.85 2.30 5.32
CA LYS A 33 18.97 2.19 4.14
C LYS A 33 17.83 1.20 4.38
N PRO A 34 16.55 1.59 4.19
CA PRO A 34 15.40 0.70 4.41
C PRO A 34 15.40 -0.51 3.47
N SER A 35 16.04 -0.42 2.31
CA SER A 35 16.23 -1.58 1.42
C SER A 35 17.00 -2.71 2.10
N LYS A 36 17.96 -2.40 2.99
CA LYS A 36 18.74 -3.42 3.71
C LYS A 36 17.91 -4.13 4.78
N THR A 37 16.97 -3.42 5.42
CA THR A 37 15.97 -4.02 6.31
C THR A 37 15.06 -4.98 5.55
N LEU A 38 14.65 -4.63 4.32
CA LEU A 38 13.86 -5.51 3.46
C LEU A 38 14.65 -6.72 2.96
N ASP A 39 15.90 -6.53 2.52
CA ASP A 39 16.81 -7.63 2.15
C ASP A 39 16.93 -8.62 3.33
N TRP A 40 17.16 -8.13 4.55
CA TRP A 40 17.29 -8.94 5.76
C TRP A 40 15.99 -9.67 6.12
N LEU A 41 14.83 -9.00 6.04
CA LEU A 41 13.52 -9.61 6.28
C LEU A 41 13.25 -10.78 5.30
N LEU A 42 13.59 -10.59 4.02
CA LEU A 42 13.45 -11.63 3.01
C LEU A 42 14.38 -12.81 3.31
N SER A 43 15.67 -12.56 3.55
CA SER A 43 16.63 -13.63 3.89
C SER A 43 16.28 -14.38 5.18
N LYS A 44 15.68 -13.72 6.18
CA LYS A 44 15.20 -14.39 7.40
C LYS A 44 13.89 -15.16 7.23
N SER A 45 13.10 -14.85 6.20
CA SER A 45 11.83 -15.53 5.91
C SER A 45 11.94 -16.60 4.82
N GLU A 46 13.11 -16.80 4.21
CA GLU A 46 13.30 -17.76 3.10
C GLU A 46 12.79 -19.17 3.40
N GLU A 47 13.02 -19.69 4.61
CA GLU A 47 12.58 -21.04 4.99
C GLU A 47 11.05 -21.14 5.10
N ALA A 48 10.42 -20.15 5.75
CA ALA A 48 8.96 -20.07 5.86
C ALA A 48 8.29 -19.88 4.49
N ILE A 49 8.93 -19.14 3.57
CA ILE A 49 8.46 -19.00 2.18
C ILE A 49 8.57 -20.33 1.43
N LYS A 50 9.69 -21.06 1.58
CA LYS A 50 9.89 -22.39 0.97
C LYS A 50 8.83 -23.39 1.47
N GLU A 51 8.57 -23.45 2.77
CA GLU A 51 7.53 -24.30 3.36
C GLU A 51 6.13 -23.96 2.79
N LEU A 52 5.77 -22.67 2.75
CA LEU A 52 4.48 -22.21 2.26
C LEU A 52 4.23 -22.61 0.80
N VAL A 53 5.24 -22.49 -0.07
CA VAL A 53 5.14 -22.85 -1.49
C VAL A 53 4.97 -24.37 -1.67
N LEU A 54 5.66 -25.18 -0.88
CA LEU A 54 5.47 -26.64 -0.88
C LEU A 54 4.02 -27.00 -0.47
N LYS A 55 3.52 -26.35 0.58
CA LYS A 55 2.15 -26.58 1.09
C LYS A 55 1.07 -26.13 0.11
N SER A 56 1.25 -25.00 -0.60
CA SER A 56 0.28 -24.55 -1.62
C SER A 56 0.25 -25.49 -2.83
N ASN A 57 1.41 -26.00 -3.25
CA ASN A 57 1.49 -26.94 -4.38
C ASN A 57 0.87 -28.30 -4.03
N ALA A 58 1.03 -28.77 -2.79
CA ALA A 58 0.34 -29.96 -2.29
C ALA A 58 -1.19 -29.76 -2.24
N ALA A 59 -1.66 -28.61 -1.73
CA ALA A 59 -3.09 -28.31 -1.64
C ALA A 59 -3.77 -28.23 -3.02
N ASN A 60 -3.10 -27.65 -4.03
CA ASN A 60 -3.60 -27.60 -5.41
C ASN A 60 -3.71 -28.98 -6.08
N SER A 61 -3.10 -30.03 -5.52
CA SER A 61 -3.22 -31.40 -6.04
C SER A 61 -4.36 -32.22 -5.41
N LEU A 62 -5.13 -31.64 -4.47
CA LEU A 62 -6.18 -32.34 -3.70
C LEU A 62 -7.60 -31.78 -3.91
N SER A 63 -7.84 -30.94 -4.93
CA SER A 63 -9.18 -30.44 -5.25
C SER A 63 -10.04 -31.45 -6.03
N SER A 64 -10.32 -32.59 -5.40
CA SER A 64 -11.29 -33.60 -5.87
C SER A 64 -12.22 -34.02 -4.72
N THR A 65 -13.14 -33.11 -4.35
CA THR A 65 -14.57 -33.28 -3.94
C THR A 65 -15.03 -34.52 -3.12
N PRO A 66 -16.22 -34.47 -2.47
CA PRO A 66 -16.74 -33.53 -1.46
C PRO A 66 -17.28 -34.28 -0.21
N SER A 67 -17.59 -33.62 0.92
CA SER A 67 -18.63 -34.11 1.87
C SER A 67 -19.04 -33.08 2.92
N GLU A 68 -20.31 -33.16 3.28
CA GLU A 68 -21.16 -32.25 4.06
C GLU A 68 -20.93 -32.34 5.59
N GLY A 69 -21.35 -31.31 6.34
CA GLY A 69 -21.31 -31.27 7.81
C GLY A 69 -21.61 -29.88 8.41
N GLU A 70 -22.46 -29.85 9.44
CA GLU A 70 -23.04 -28.65 10.08
C GLU A 70 -22.41 -28.37 11.48
N GLU A 71 -22.71 -27.32 12.25
CA GLU A 71 -23.91 -26.47 12.26
C GLU A 71 -23.73 -24.97 12.62
N VAL A 72 -24.89 -24.30 12.65
CA VAL A 72 -25.23 -22.93 13.06
C VAL A 72 -24.66 -22.45 14.40
N LEU A 73 -24.22 -21.18 14.46
CA LEU A 73 -24.57 -20.29 15.58
C LEU A 73 -24.50 -18.81 15.19
N SER A 74 -25.66 -18.17 15.14
CA SER A 74 -25.84 -16.76 14.80
C SER A 74 -25.88 -15.88 16.06
N HIS A 75 -25.22 -14.72 16.04
CA HIS A 75 -25.70 -13.58 16.82
C HIS A 75 -25.62 -12.29 16.01
N GLU A 76 -26.66 -11.48 16.16
CA GLU A 76 -27.08 -10.43 15.25
C GLU A 76 -27.03 -9.09 15.98
N ASN A 77 -26.62 -8.01 15.32
CA ASN A 77 -27.08 -6.67 15.69
C ASN A 77 -26.94 -5.70 14.50
N SER A 78 -27.88 -5.78 13.57
CA SER A 78 -28.03 -4.87 12.44
C SER A 78 -28.86 -3.64 12.82
N LEU A 79 -28.23 -2.47 12.76
CA LEU A 79 -28.87 -1.18 12.47
C LEU A 79 -27.80 -0.33 11.73
N GLY A 80 -28.02 0.32 10.59
CA GLY A 80 -29.19 0.48 9.72
C GLY A 80 -28.76 1.31 8.48
N PRO A 81 -29.56 1.40 7.40
CA PRO A 81 -28.97 1.48 6.06
C PRO A 81 -28.93 2.86 5.36
N ALA A 82 -28.02 2.91 4.37
CA ALA A 82 -28.10 3.57 3.06
C ALA A 82 -28.87 4.91 2.87
N ALA A 83 -28.12 5.91 2.38
CA ALA A 83 -28.62 6.87 1.40
C ALA A 83 -27.54 7.15 0.35
N ASP A 84 -27.77 6.68 -0.87
CA ASP A 84 -26.96 6.96 -2.05
C ASP A 84 -27.20 8.41 -2.50
N LEU A 85 -26.16 9.25 -2.68
CA LEU A 85 -26.19 10.32 -3.67
C LEU A 85 -24.78 10.76 -4.14
N LYS A 86 -24.60 10.59 -5.45
CA LYS A 86 -23.46 10.92 -6.30
C LYS A 86 -23.17 12.44 -6.35
N GLY A 87 -21.99 12.88 -5.87
CA GLY A 87 -21.61 14.31 -5.87
C GLY A 87 -20.11 14.60 -6.03
N LYS A 88 -19.70 15.16 -7.18
CA LYS A 88 -18.36 15.73 -7.38
C LYS A 88 -18.24 17.07 -6.63
N SER A 89 -17.16 17.29 -5.88
CA SER A 89 -16.12 18.31 -6.20
C SER A 89 -15.22 18.71 -5.02
N ARG A 90 -14.05 19.24 -5.38
CA ARG A 90 -13.02 19.76 -4.49
C ARG A 90 -13.40 21.14 -3.91
N ALA A 91 -13.35 21.29 -2.60
CA ALA A 91 -13.16 22.57 -1.91
C ALA A 91 -12.58 22.31 -0.51
N GLY A 92 -11.60 23.05 0.00
CA GLY A 92 -10.74 24.03 -0.68
C GLY A 92 -9.67 24.54 0.26
N ASN A 93 -8.38 24.43 -0.13
CA ASN A 93 -7.33 25.15 0.55
C ASN A 93 -7.23 26.55 -0.07
N LYS A 94 -7.71 27.55 0.66
CA LYS A 94 -8.08 28.89 0.19
C LYS A 94 -6.95 29.91 0.37
N TYR A 95 -5.73 29.47 0.06
CA TYR A 95 -4.52 30.28 -0.06
C TYR A 95 -3.71 29.76 -1.26
N CYS A 96 -2.93 30.64 -1.90
CA CYS A 96 -2.00 30.35 -3.01
C CYS A 96 -2.58 30.21 -4.45
N ARG A 97 -3.59 31.00 -4.85
CA ARG A 97 -3.87 31.21 -6.30
C ARG A 97 -3.50 32.60 -6.85
N ASP A 98 -3.45 33.63 -6.01
CA ASP A 98 -3.15 35.00 -6.49
C ASP A 98 -1.64 35.27 -6.63
N SER A 99 -0.83 34.63 -5.78
CA SER A 99 0.64 34.76 -5.79
C SER A 99 1.31 34.30 -7.10
N VAL A 100 0.70 33.35 -7.83
CA VAL A 100 1.31 32.80 -9.06
C VAL A 100 1.16 33.68 -10.30
N ASN A 101 0.37 34.75 -10.23
CA ASN A 101 0.20 35.68 -11.36
C ASN A 101 1.19 36.85 -11.26
N LEU A 102 1.37 37.43 -10.07
CA LEU A 102 2.33 38.51 -9.83
C LEU A 102 3.79 38.09 -10.14
N MET A 103 4.17 36.84 -9.85
CA MET A 103 5.51 36.32 -10.19
C MET A 103 5.75 36.09 -11.69
N LYS A 104 4.70 35.93 -12.51
CA LYS A 104 4.86 35.71 -13.97
C LYS A 104 5.14 37.01 -14.71
N GLU A 105 4.50 38.10 -14.30
CA GLU A 105 4.61 39.40 -14.95
C GLU A 105 6.02 39.98 -14.80
N SER A 106 6.61 39.91 -13.59
CA SER A 106 7.99 40.31 -13.31
C SER A 106 9.01 39.60 -14.21
N ARG A 107 8.80 38.32 -14.51
CA ARG A 107 9.71 37.51 -15.34
C ARG A 107 9.58 37.83 -16.84
N ALA A 108 8.41 38.27 -17.30
CA ALA A 108 8.22 38.72 -18.67
C ALA A 108 8.91 40.07 -18.91
N LYS A 109 8.74 41.02 -17.98
CA LYS A 109 9.26 42.40 -18.10
C LYS A 109 10.80 42.48 -18.14
N ALA A 110 11.49 41.53 -17.51
CA ALA A 110 12.96 41.43 -17.53
C ALA A 110 13.55 40.89 -18.85
N ARG A 111 12.72 40.35 -19.77
CA ARG A 111 13.15 39.75 -21.05
C ARG A 111 12.98 40.68 -22.27
N ALA A 112 12.53 41.91 -22.05
CA ALA A 112 12.20 42.88 -23.09
C ALA A 112 13.16 44.10 -23.07
N ARG A 113 14.43 43.86 -22.75
CA ARG A 113 15.54 44.82 -22.79
C ARG A 113 16.75 44.18 -23.42
#